data_AF-A0A538NKA0-F1
#
_entry.id   AF-A0A538NKA0-F1
#
_cell.length_a   1.000
_cell.length_b   1.000
_cell.length_c   1.000
_cell.angle_alpha   90.00
_cell.angle_beta   90.00
_cell.angle_gamma   90.00
#
_symmetry.space_group_name_H-M   'P 1'
#
loop_
_entity.id
_entity.type
_entity.pdbx_description
1 polymer ?
#
loop_
_entity_poly.entity_id
_entity_poly.type
_entity_poly.pdbx_seq_one_letter_code
_entity_poly.pdbx_strand_id
1 'polypeptide(L)'
;MLNQFRQTPPRQAEAFAIYFSNPSFQALSPAFKRRPVALLCLKPRAINALSTAGIRTIGQLIDRAERGIVSLRAAGVLTRNEIISALDALSKSIRTDDIDWVAYAKHRGFVILPEKRRVHWSPQAFLEELPRVAAAVVGLEGGAKALVVLRERLLCAARNVLTLEKTGRQIGTTREFVRQLENDITGMLHEVFWPDQQLWHGAGSRRQPSDYRRWVCRRSRFQLRPEFLQPLREFAAALTSEDKRRALSPLDWERILRKVWEVRPYQLEAAENLILNLLGLRLAKRTKTMFLGAQKKINRLLAHDYPEGLSRRELATILRKKLGPMAPTMAELPALVRLDPALELFHGRYRSRAGVLSRTADRFERILRRAGKPMHFRKLATSQTLEGGRTTELAAVGKLYRDPRFVPIAKTGLWAMKAWNLDTGSITEIAAEFWRKNHWTRKSSPRPLA
;
A
#
# COMPACT_ATOMS: atom_id res chain seq x y z
N MET A 1 -28.81 18.59 -64.10
CA MET A 1 -29.90 18.27 -63.14
C MET A 1 -29.45 18.67 -61.75
N LEU A 2 -29.65 19.94 -61.39
CA LEU A 2 -29.39 20.52 -60.08
C LEU A 2 -30.73 20.61 -59.36
N ASN A 3 -30.99 19.72 -58.40
CA ASN A 3 -32.18 19.86 -57.56
C ASN A 3 -31.84 20.66 -56.30
N GLN A 4 -32.42 21.86 -56.28
CA GLN A 4 -32.49 22.80 -55.16
C GLN A 4 -33.19 22.12 -53.98
N PHE A 5 -32.46 21.86 -52.89
CA PHE A 5 -33.09 21.58 -51.61
C PHE A 5 -33.62 22.90 -51.03
N ARG A 6 -34.96 23.01 -51.00
CA ARG A 6 -35.70 24.10 -50.36
C ARG A 6 -35.26 24.25 -48.90
N GLN A 7 -34.62 25.38 -48.57
CA GLN A 7 -34.48 25.84 -47.21
C GLN A 7 -35.74 26.61 -46.83
N THR A 8 -36.72 25.93 -46.23
CA THR A 8 -37.74 26.63 -45.44
C THR A 8 -37.06 27.06 -44.13
N PRO A 9 -37.09 28.35 -43.74
CA PRO A 9 -36.50 28.76 -42.48
C PRO A 9 -37.31 28.14 -41.33
N PRO A 10 -36.65 27.54 -40.32
CA PRO A 10 -37.34 26.92 -39.20
C PRO A 10 -38.23 27.95 -38.46
N ARG A 11 -39.44 27.55 -38.06
CA ARG A 11 -40.39 28.38 -37.28
C ARG A 11 -39.72 28.80 -35.98
N GLN A 12 -39.96 30.01 -35.47
CA GLN A 12 -39.24 30.62 -34.32
C GLN A 12 -39.14 29.75 -33.03
N ALA A 13 -39.96 28.71 -32.86
CA ALA A 13 -39.81 27.71 -31.78
C ALA A 13 -38.61 26.74 -31.99
N GLU A 14 -38.21 26.48 -33.23
CA GLU A 14 -37.06 25.65 -33.61
C GLU A 14 -35.71 26.39 -33.43
N ALA A 15 -35.72 27.71 -33.34
CA ALA A 15 -34.51 28.54 -33.11
C ALA A 15 -33.83 28.26 -31.75
N PHE A 16 -34.47 27.48 -30.89
CA PHE A 16 -34.00 27.15 -29.54
C PHE A 16 -33.59 25.68 -29.35
N ALA A 17 -33.71 24.86 -30.39
CA ALA A 17 -33.35 23.44 -30.33
C ALA A 17 -31.84 23.22 -30.48
N ILE A 18 -31.29 22.25 -29.73
CA ILE A 18 -29.93 21.75 -30.00
C ILE A 18 -30.05 20.67 -31.06
N TYR A 19 -29.60 20.97 -32.27
CA TYR A 19 -29.46 19.99 -33.35
C TYR A 19 -27.99 19.73 -33.63
N PHE A 20 -27.55 18.47 -33.53
CA PHE A 20 -26.18 18.07 -33.83
C PHE A 20 -26.18 16.62 -34.30
N SER A 21 -25.69 16.39 -35.52
CA SER A 21 -25.54 15.05 -36.09
C SER A 21 -24.15 14.94 -36.71
N ASN A 22 -23.48 13.82 -36.46
CA ASN A 22 -22.18 13.53 -37.06
C ASN A 22 -22.00 12.00 -37.23
N PRO A 23 -21.73 11.49 -38.45
CA PRO A 23 -21.57 10.06 -38.70
C PRO A 23 -20.49 9.39 -37.86
N SER A 24 -19.46 10.13 -37.42
CA SER A 24 -18.37 9.60 -36.60
C SER A 24 -18.83 8.96 -35.29
N PHE A 25 -19.99 9.35 -34.74
CA PHE A 25 -20.56 8.74 -33.53
C PHE A 25 -21.00 7.28 -33.71
N GLN A 26 -21.08 6.79 -34.95
CA GLN A 26 -21.32 5.37 -35.24
C GLN A 26 -20.12 4.50 -34.86
N ALA A 27 -18.89 5.06 -34.86
CA ALA A 27 -17.67 4.36 -34.46
C ALA A 27 -17.51 4.21 -32.93
N LEU A 28 -18.39 4.82 -32.13
CA LEU A 28 -18.35 4.68 -30.68
C LEU A 28 -19.01 3.38 -30.22
N SER A 29 -18.28 2.63 -29.38
CA SER A 29 -18.78 1.39 -28.80
C SER A 29 -20.04 1.60 -27.92
N PRO A 30 -20.95 0.60 -27.84
CA PRO A 30 -22.11 0.68 -26.96
C PRO A 30 -21.76 0.88 -25.48
N ALA A 31 -20.63 0.32 -25.05
CA ALA A 31 -20.10 0.51 -23.69
C ALA A 31 -19.73 1.97 -23.43
N PHE A 32 -19.08 2.65 -24.39
CA PHE A 32 -18.78 4.07 -24.30
C PHE A 32 -20.05 4.92 -24.24
N LYS A 33 -21.04 4.65 -25.11
CA LYS A 33 -22.32 5.39 -25.16
C LYS A 33 -23.12 5.32 -23.85
N ARG A 34 -22.92 4.28 -23.03
CA ARG A 34 -23.54 4.17 -21.69
C ARG A 34 -22.86 5.01 -20.62
N ARG A 35 -21.66 5.55 -20.87
CA ARG A 35 -20.95 6.38 -19.89
C ARG A 35 -21.71 7.69 -19.60
N PRO A 36 -21.57 8.27 -18.39
CA PRO A 36 -22.30 9.49 -18.02
C PRO A 36 -21.90 10.72 -18.86
N VAL A 37 -22.87 11.60 -19.13
CA VAL A 37 -22.61 12.91 -19.80
C VAL A 37 -21.60 13.77 -19.02
N ALA A 38 -21.50 13.59 -17.70
CA ALA A 38 -20.54 14.32 -16.85
C ALA A 38 -19.08 14.12 -17.30
N LEU A 39 -18.75 13.03 -18.01
CA LEU A 39 -17.40 12.83 -18.55
C LEU A 39 -16.99 13.89 -19.57
N LEU A 40 -17.96 14.59 -20.19
CA LEU A 40 -17.73 15.67 -21.15
C LEU A 40 -17.37 17.00 -20.48
N CYS A 41 -17.13 17.04 -19.16
CA CYS A 41 -16.69 18.24 -18.43
C CYS A 41 -17.59 19.47 -18.70
N LEU A 42 -18.90 19.26 -18.71
CA LEU A 42 -19.89 20.32 -18.88
C LEU A 42 -20.10 21.08 -17.56
N LYS A 43 -20.41 22.37 -17.63
CA LYS A 43 -20.75 23.16 -16.44
C LYS A 43 -21.99 22.57 -15.73
N PRO A 44 -22.12 22.77 -14.40
CA PRO A 44 -23.26 22.25 -13.63
C PRO A 44 -24.63 22.64 -14.21
N ARG A 45 -24.76 23.84 -14.78
CA ARG A 45 -26.00 24.28 -15.44
C ARG A 45 -26.38 23.40 -16.64
N ALA A 46 -25.41 23.05 -17.49
CA ALA A 46 -25.62 22.16 -18.63
C ALA A 46 -25.96 20.72 -18.18
N ILE A 47 -25.22 20.20 -17.19
CA ILE A 47 -25.49 18.86 -16.63
C ILE A 47 -26.90 18.80 -16.03
N ASN A 48 -27.29 19.79 -15.24
CA ASN A 48 -28.62 19.83 -14.63
C ASN A 48 -29.72 19.93 -15.68
N ALA A 49 -29.55 20.80 -16.69
CA ALA A 49 -30.53 20.93 -17.76
C ALA A 49 -30.71 19.62 -18.54
N LEU A 50 -29.61 18.94 -18.89
CA LEU A 50 -29.64 17.63 -19.56
C LEU A 50 -30.29 16.56 -18.67
N SER A 51 -29.95 16.52 -17.38
CA SER A 51 -30.53 15.56 -16.44
C SER A 51 -32.03 15.76 -16.26
N THR A 52 -32.52 17.00 -16.18
CA THR A 52 -33.96 17.31 -16.14
C THR A 52 -34.67 16.87 -17.42
N ALA A 53 -33.99 16.92 -18.56
CA ALA A 53 -34.50 16.39 -19.84
C ALA A 53 -34.39 14.86 -19.98
N GLY A 54 -33.96 14.14 -18.93
CA GLY A 54 -33.78 12.70 -18.94
C GLY A 54 -32.52 12.21 -19.66
N ILE A 55 -31.62 13.12 -20.05
CA ILE A 55 -30.36 12.82 -20.75
C ILE A 55 -29.25 12.67 -19.71
N ARG A 56 -28.85 11.42 -19.45
CA ARG A 56 -27.85 11.07 -18.43
C ARG A 56 -26.58 10.45 -19.01
N THR A 57 -26.67 9.82 -20.18
CA THR A 57 -25.53 9.15 -20.84
C THR A 57 -25.12 9.84 -22.14
N ILE A 58 -23.87 9.62 -22.57
CA ILE A 58 -23.34 10.22 -23.80
C ILE A 58 -24.15 9.76 -25.02
N GLY A 59 -24.56 8.50 -25.09
CA GLY A 59 -25.43 7.97 -26.14
C GLY A 59 -26.79 8.67 -26.20
N GLN A 60 -27.44 8.85 -25.04
CA GLN A 60 -28.70 9.59 -24.97
C GLN A 60 -28.54 11.03 -25.45
N LEU A 61 -27.41 11.67 -25.16
CA LEU A 61 -27.14 13.03 -25.62
C LEU A 61 -26.98 13.07 -27.14
N ILE A 62 -26.22 12.14 -27.73
CA ILE A 62 -26.03 12.03 -29.18
C ILE A 62 -27.37 11.78 -29.87
N ASP A 63 -28.10 10.72 -29.47
CA ASP A 63 -29.36 10.32 -30.11
C ASP A 63 -30.43 11.42 -30.02
N ARG A 64 -30.46 12.16 -28.91
CA ARG A 64 -31.40 13.28 -28.73
C ARG A 64 -30.97 14.54 -29.48
N ALA A 65 -29.68 14.79 -29.60
CA ALA A 65 -29.16 15.91 -30.40
C ALA A 65 -29.39 15.69 -31.90
N GLU A 66 -29.30 14.44 -32.39
CA GLU A 66 -29.62 14.09 -33.78
C GLU A 66 -31.10 14.33 -34.13
N ARG A 67 -31.99 14.12 -33.17
CA ARG A 67 -33.44 14.35 -33.32
C ARG A 67 -33.87 15.79 -32.99
N GLY A 68 -32.95 16.60 -32.47
CA GLY A 68 -33.24 17.93 -31.95
C GLY A 68 -33.71 17.92 -30.48
N ILE A 69 -32.95 18.58 -29.61
CA ILE A 69 -33.34 18.79 -28.21
C ILE A 69 -34.11 20.11 -28.11
N VAL A 70 -35.44 20.04 -28.24
CA VAL A 70 -36.32 21.21 -28.32
C VAL A 70 -36.64 21.81 -26.94
N SER A 71 -36.59 21.04 -25.85
CA SER A 71 -37.11 21.43 -24.52
C SER A 71 -36.08 21.37 -23.38
N LEU A 72 -34.96 22.08 -23.51
CA LEU A 72 -34.07 22.34 -22.37
C LEU A 72 -34.55 23.58 -21.60
N ARG A 73 -35.64 23.41 -20.82
CA ARG A 73 -36.40 24.46 -20.11
C ARG A 73 -35.56 25.40 -19.22
N ALA A 74 -34.31 25.06 -18.93
CA ALA A 74 -33.36 25.83 -18.12
C ALA A 74 -32.02 26.18 -18.83
N ALA A 75 -31.86 25.86 -20.12
CA ALA A 75 -30.62 26.12 -20.86
C ALA A 75 -30.71 27.42 -21.68
N GLY A 76 -30.05 28.47 -21.21
CA GLY A 76 -29.82 29.67 -22.03
C GLY A 76 -28.84 29.42 -23.18
N VAL A 77 -28.66 30.43 -24.05
CA VAL A 77 -27.80 30.37 -25.25
C VAL A 77 -26.40 29.84 -24.92
N LEU A 78 -25.77 30.33 -23.85
CA LEU A 78 -24.43 29.89 -23.42
C LEU A 78 -24.37 28.41 -23.05
N THR A 79 -25.41 27.89 -22.40
CA THR A 79 -25.49 26.47 -22.01
C THR A 79 -25.65 25.57 -23.24
N ARG A 80 -26.42 26.02 -24.23
CA ARG A 80 -26.57 25.28 -25.49
C ARG A 80 -25.30 25.28 -26.32
N ASN A 81 -24.64 26.44 -26.45
CA ASN A 81 -23.38 26.56 -27.15
C ASN A 81 -22.29 25.68 -26.50
N GLU A 82 -22.30 25.56 -25.17
CA GLU A 82 -21.40 24.66 -24.46
C GLU A 82 -21.67 23.18 -24.81
N ILE A 83 -22.94 22.76 -24.86
CA ILE A 83 -23.31 21.38 -25.24
C ILE A 83 -22.92 21.10 -26.70
N ILE A 84 -23.20 22.03 -27.62
CA ILE A 84 -22.82 21.92 -29.03
C ILE A 84 -21.30 21.84 -29.18
N SER A 85 -20.56 22.73 -28.51
CA SER A 85 -19.09 22.71 -28.49
C SER A 85 -18.54 21.38 -27.93
N ALA A 86 -19.21 20.79 -26.93
CA ALA A 86 -18.84 19.49 -26.40
C ALA A 86 -19.08 18.34 -27.39
N LEU A 87 -20.20 18.36 -28.13
CA LEU A 87 -20.49 17.39 -29.17
C LEU A 87 -19.55 17.53 -30.38
N ASP A 88 -19.25 18.77 -30.78
CA ASP A 88 -18.28 19.07 -31.83
C ASP A 88 -16.88 18.54 -31.47
N ALA A 89 -16.38 18.89 -30.28
CA ALA A 89 -15.11 18.39 -29.78
C ALA A 89 -15.10 16.86 -29.66
N LEU A 90 -16.21 16.24 -29.25
CA LEU A 90 -16.34 14.80 -29.14
C LEU A 90 -16.17 14.16 -30.51
N SER A 91 -16.91 14.63 -31.52
CA SER A 91 -16.88 14.09 -32.88
C SER A 91 -15.48 14.13 -33.52
N LYS A 92 -14.70 15.18 -33.24
CA LYS A 92 -13.32 15.36 -33.72
C LYS A 92 -12.27 14.53 -32.98
N SER A 93 -12.64 13.89 -31.86
CA SER A 93 -11.70 13.21 -30.97
C SER A 93 -11.92 11.70 -30.89
N ILE A 94 -12.76 11.14 -31.77
CA ILE A 94 -13.06 9.71 -31.80
C ILE A 94 -11.85 8.92 -32.29
N ARG A 95 -11.48 7.89 -31.54
CA ARG A 95 -10.57 6.81 -31.96
C ARG A 95 -11.39 5.53 -32.06
N THR A 96 -10.82 4.48 -32.64
CA THR A 96 -11.48 3.17 -32.74
C THR A 96 -12.02 2.74 -31.37
N ASP A 97 -13.35 2.67 -31.23
CA ASP A 97 -14.14 2.29 -30.05
C ASP A 97 -14.09 3.17 -28.77
N ASP A 98 -13.26 4.23 -28.70
CA ASP A 98 -13.14 5.16 -27.55
C ASP A 98 -12.79 6.61 -27.98
N ILE A 99 -12.48 7.49 -27.03
CA ILE A 99 -12.13 8.90 -27.25
C ILE A 99 -10.67 9.18 -26.91
N ASP A 100 -10.00 9.95 -27.76
CA ASP A 100 -8.77 10.64 -27.41
C ASP A 100 -9.09 11.84 -26.49
N TRP A 101 -9.03 11.62 -25.18
CA TRP A 101 -9.36 12.68 -24.21
C TRP A 101 -8.39 13.86 -24.25
N VAL A 102 -7.17 13.68 -24.76
CA VAL A 102 -6.20 14.77 -24.94
C VAL A 102 -6.60 15.61 -26.16
N ALA A 103 -7.00 14.99 -27.26
CA ALA A 103 -7.55 15.70 -28.41
C ALA A 103 -8.87 16.42 -28.04
N TYR A 104 -9.74 15.76 -27.28
CA TYR A 104 -10.98 16.34 -26.78
C TYR A 104 -10.73 17.60 -25.96
N ALA A 105 -9.80 17.52 -24.99
CA ALA A 105 -9.39 18.65 -24.18
C ALA A 105 -8.84 19.80 -25.04
N LYS A 106 -8.04 19.49 -26.06
CA LYS A 106 -7.52 20.48 -27.01
C LYS A 106 -8.64 21.20 -27.76
N HIS A 107 -9.62 20.47 -28.30
CA HIS A 107 -10.77 21.05 -29.00
C HIS A 107 -11.68 21.87 -28.07
N ARG A 108 -11.74 21.53 -26.78
CA ARG A 108 -12.48 22.29 -25.75
C ARG A 108 -11.71 23.48 -25.18
N GLY A 109 -10.44 23.67 -25.56
CA GLY A 109 -9.59 24.72 -24.97
C GLY A 109 -9.28 24.48 -23.48
N PHE A 110 -9.23 23.21 -23.06
CA PHE A 110 -8.86 22.84 -21.69
C PHE A 110 -7.34 22.80 -21.52
N VAL A 111 -6.88 23.01 -20.29
CA VAL A 111 -5.46 22.94 -19.94
C VAL A 111 -4.98 21.50 -20.06
N ILE A 112 -3.86 21.23 -20.73
CA ILE A 112 -3.31 19.87 -20.82
C ILE A 112 -2.04 19.82 -20.01
N LEU A 113 -1.98 18.90 -19.03
CA LEU A 113 -0.88 18.77 -18.09
C LEU A 113 -0.20 17.40 -18.18
N PRO A 114 1.12 17.32 -18.01
CA PRO A 114 2.06 18.43 -18.08
C PRO A 114 2.08 19.07 -19.48
N GLU A 115 2.46 20.35 -19.54
CA GLU A 115 2.62 21.08 -20.82
C GLU A 115 3.68 20.40 -21.69
N LYS A 116 4.78 19.98 -21.07
CA LYS A 116 5.85 19.21 -21.69
C LYS A 116 5.31 17.87 -22.20
N ARG A 117 5.45 17.64 -23.50
CA ARG A 117 5.11 16.35 -24.12
C ARG A 117 6.32 15.42 -24.04
N ARG A 118 6.13 14.23 -23.51
CA ARG A 118 7.08 13.13 -23.56
C ARG A 118 6.34 11.84 -23.90
N VAL A 119 6.95 11.01 -24.73
CA VAL A 119 6.42 9.68 -25.07
C VAL A 119 6.57 8.73 -23.88
N HIS A 120 7.68 8.85 -23.17
CA HIS A 120 7.97 8.08 -21.97
C HIS A 120 8.45 9.01 -20.85
N TRP A 121 7.98 8.74 -19.63
CA TRP A 121 8.41 9.43 -18.43
C TRP A 121 9.26 8.48 -17.60
N SER A 122 10.55 8.77 -17.45
CA SER A 122 11.35 8.07 -16.43
C SER A 122 10.84 8.45 -15.03
N PRO A 123 11.05 7.61 -14.01
CA PRO A 123 10.69 7.94 -12.63
C PRO A 123 11.26 9.28 -12.17
N GLN A 124 12.50 9.60 -12.53
CA GLN A 124 13.16 10.86 -12.17
C GLN A 124 12.46 12.06 -12.83
N ALA A 125 12.18 11.99 -14.14
CA ALA A 125 11.47 13.04 -14.85
C ALA A 125 10.05 13.25 -14.31
N PHE A 126 9.37 12.16 -13.93
CA PHE A 126 8.06 12.23 -13.29
C PHE A 126 8.14 12.93 -11.94
N LEU A 127 9.11 12.58 -11.09
CA LEU A 127 9.31 13.18 -9.77
C LEU A 127 9.61 14.69 -9.85
N GLU A 128 10.39 15.11 -10.84
CA GLU A 128 10.70 16.53 -11.08
C GLU A 128 9.47 17.34 -11.49
N GLU A 129 8.57 16.75 -12.29
CA GLU A 129 7.42 17.46 -12.85
C GLU A 129 6.15 17.32 -11.97
N LEU A 130 6.07 16.30 -11.12
CA LEU A 130 4.93 16.05 -10.23
C LEU A 130 4.54 17.24 -9.34
N PRO A 131 5.47 17.94 -8.66
CA PRO A 131 5.11 19.12 -7.87
C PRO A 131 4.43 20.21 -8.70
N ARG A 132 4.89 20.43 -9.95
CA ARG A 132 4.33 21.43 -10.86
C ARG A 132 2.93 21.03 -11.34
N VAL A 133 2.75 19.77 -11.74
CA VAL A 133 1.44 19.26 -12.17
C VAL A 133 0.44 19.29 -11.01
N ALA A 134 0.84 18.86 -9.81
CA ALA A 134 -0.02 18.91 -8.62
C ALA A 134 -0.42 20.36 -8.28
N ALA A 135 0.53 21.30 -8.32
CA ALA A 135 0.24 22.72 -8.09
C ALA A 135 -0.70 23.29 -9.17
N ALA A 136 -0.51 22.96 -10.44
CA ALA A 136 -1.40 23.41 -11.52
C ALA A 136 -2.82 22.88 -11.33
N VAL A 137 -2.99 21.59 -11.02
CA VAL A 137 -4.30 20.97 -10.75
C VAL A 137 -4.98 21.65 -9.55
N VAL A 138 -4.27 21.79 -8.42
CA VAL A 138 -4.83 22.42 -7.21
C VAL A 138 -5.11 23.90 -7.42
N GLY A 139 -4.30 24.60 -8.22
CA GLY A 139 -4.50 26.01 -8.55
C GLY A 139 -5.79 26.24 -9.34
N LEU A 140 -6.14 25.33 -10.24
CA LEU A 140 -7.36 25.40 -11.06
C LEU A 140 -8.65 25.17 -10.24
N GLU A 141 -8.60 24.41 -9.15
CA GLU A 141 -9.80 23.99 -8.40
C GLU A 141 -9.89 24.50 -6.95
N GLY A 142 -8.77 24.64 -6.25
CA GLY A 142 -8.69 24.88 -4.81
C GLY A 142 -8.30 26.31 -4.40
N GLY A 143 -7.84 27.13 -5.33
CA GLY A 143 -7.45 28.52 -5.08
C GLY A 143 -6.19 28.69 -4.21
N ALA A 144 -5.89 29.94 -3.84
CA ALA A 144 -4.62 30.31 -3.21
C ALA A 144 -4.34 29.60 -1.87
N LYS A 145 -5.37 29.43 -1.01
CA LYS A 145 -5.20 28.75 0.29
C LYS A 145 -4.88 27.25 0.11
N ALA A 146 -5.48 26.59 -0.88
CA ALA A 146 -5.19 25.19 -1.17
C ALA A 146 -3.76 24.99 -1.68
N LEU A 147 -3.23 25.94 -2.47
CA LEU A 147 -1.83 25.90 -2.92
C LEU A 147 -0.84 25.99 -1.74
N VAL A 148 -1.12 26.82 -0.74
CA VAL A 148 -0.29 26.90 0.47
C VAL A 148 -0.35 25.57 1.24
N VAL A 149 -1.55 25.01 1.43
CA VAL A 149 -1.71 23.69 2.09
C VAL A 149 -0.98 22.59 1.32
N LEU A 150 -1.08 22.56 -0.01
CA LEU A 150 -0.34 21.64 -0.87
C LEU A 150 1.17 21.78 -0.62
N ARG A 151 1.72 22.99 -0.70
CA ARG A 151 3.17 23.23 -0.55
C ARG A 151 3.69 22.83 0.82
N GLU A 152 3.03 23.29 1.87
CA GLU A 152 3.51 23.19 3.25
C GLU A 152 3.25 21.83 3.90
N ARG A 153 2.34 21.02 3.33
CA ARG A 153 1.92 19.75 3.93
C ARG A 153 2.04 18.55 3.02
N LEU A 154 1.80 18.66 1.71
CA LEU A 154 1.79 17.52 0.79
C LEU A 154 3.05 17.47 -0.07
N LEU A 155 3.51 18.61 -0.59
CA LEU A 155 4.76 18.76 -1.32
C LEU A 155 5.93 19.10 -0.38
N CYS A 156 6.09 18.28 0.66
CA CYS A 156 7.23 18.35 1.55
C CYS A 156 7.70 16.94 1.90
N ALA A 157 8.96 16.82 2.34
CA ALA A 157 9.45 15.55 2.87
C ALA A 157 8.56 15.09 4.03
N ALA A 158 8.21 13.79 4.10
CA ALA A 158 7.22 13.28 5.06
C ALA A 158 7.58 13.56 6.55
N ARG A 159 8.87 13.78 6.81
CA ARG A 159 9.44 14.14 8.12
C ARG A 159 9.35 15.62 8.48
N ASN A 160 9.10 16.50 7.51
CA ASN A 160 9.12 17.96 7.65
C ASN A 160 7.72 18.60 7.50
N VAL A 161 6.67 17.78 7.53
CA VAL A 161 5.28 18.24 7.43
C VAL A 161 4.99 19.20 8.58
N LEU A 162 4.64 20.45 8.26
CA LEU A 162 4.20 21.42 9.26
C LEU A 162 3.00 20.88 10.04
N THR A 163 2.77 21.33 11.27
CA THR A 163 1.55 20.97 12.01
C THR A 163 0.34 21.71 11.46
N LEU A 164 -0.86 21.14 11.57
CA LEU A 164 -2.10 21.76 11.11
C LEU A 164 -2.32 23.14 11.73
N GLU A 165 -1.94 23.31 13.00
CA GLU A 165 -2.03 24.57 13.74
C GLU A 165 -1.12 25.65 13.16
N LYS A 166 0.14 25.32 12.84
CA LYS A 166 1.10 26.25 12.23
C LYS A 166 0.65 26.66 10.82
N THR A 167 0.23 25.70 10.00
CA THR A 167 -0.29 26.00 8.66
C THR A 167 -1.54 26.88 8.75
N GLY A 168 -2.44 26.62 9.70
CA GLY A 168 -3.65 27.44 9.90
C GLY A 168 -3.33 28.88 10.24
N ARG A 169 -2.35 29.12 11.13
CA ARG A 169 -1.87 30.47 11.43
C ARG A 169 -1.32 31.18 10.20
N GLN A 170 -0.56 30.49 9.35
CA GLN A 170 0.04 31.07 8.14
C GLN A 170 -1.00 31.53 7.12
N ILE A 171 -2.12 30.80 6.97
CA ILE A 171 -3.19 31.15 6.02
C ILE A 171 -4.36 31.90 6.65
N GLY A 172 -4.27 32.25 7.94
CA GLY A 172 -5.31 32.94 8.70
C GLY A 172 -6.59 32.12 8.88
N THR A 173 -6.47 30.80 9.13
CA THR A 173 -7.62 29.90 9.31
C THR A 173 -7.46 28.96 10.51
N THR A 174 -8.51 28.19 10.80
CA THR A 174 -8.48 27.17 11.87
C THR A 174 -7.73 25.90 11.43
N ARG A 175 -7.23 25.15 12.43
CA ARG A 175 -6.63 23.81 12.25
C ARG A 175 -7.57 22.86 11.50
N GLU A 176 -8.86 22.90 11.83
CA GLU A 176 -9.86 22.00 11.25
C GLU A 176 -10.11 22.32 9.77
N PHE A 177 -10.09 23.60 9.40
CA PHE A 177 -10.19 24.00 8.00
C PHE A 177 -8.97 23.54 7.17
N VAL A 178 -7.76 23.62 7.72
CA VAL A 178 -6.55 23.08 7.06
C VAL A 178 -6.68 21.58 6.83
N ARG A 179 -7.18 20.84 7.83
CA ARG A 179 -7.41 19.38 7.71
C ARG A 179 -8.41 19.05 6.61
N GLN A 180 -9.48 19.84 6.51
CA GLN A 180 -10.48 19.69 5.45
C GLN A 180 -9.86 19.95 4.07
N LEU A 181 -9.12 21.05 3.91
CA LEU A 181 -8.41 21.35 2.66
C LEU A 181 -7.40 20.27 2.27
N GLU A 182 -6.61 19.74 3.21
CA GLU A 182 -5.66 18.66 2.94
C GLU A 182 -6.35 17.39 2.44
N ASN A 183 -7.49 17.02 3.04
CA ASN A 183 -8.30 15.90 2.59
C ASN A 183 -8.91 16.16 1.21
N ASP A 184 -9.42 17.36 0.97
CA ASP A 184 -10.05 17.74 -0.30
C ASP A 184 -9.01 17.72 -1.44
N ILE A 185 -7.79 18.25 -1.21
CA ILE A 185 -6.68 18.19 -2.16
C ILE A 185 -6.27 16.74 -2.45
N THR A 186 -6.11 15.93 -1.40
CA THR A 186 -5.70 14.52 -1.57
C THR A 186 -6.74 13.73 -2.34
N GLY A 187 -8.02 13.89 -2.02
CA GLY A 187 -9.12 13.26 -2.75
C GLY A 187 -9.16 13.68 -4.21
N MET A 188 -9.06 14.99 -4.49
CA MET A 188 -9.02 15.53 -5.85
C MET A 188 -7.85 14.94 -6.66
N LEU A 189 -6.62 15.00 -6.13
CA LEU A 189 -5.46 14.47 -6.84
C LEU A 189 -5.55 12.96 -7.04
N HIS A 190 -6.07 12.22 -6.07
CA HIS A 190 -6.29 10.78 -6.22
C HIS A 190 -7.27 10.48 -7.37
N GLU A 191 -8.42 11.16 -7.44
CA GLU A 191 -9.41 10.96 -8.52
C GLU A 191 -8.82 11.27 -9.90
N VAL A 192 -8.05 12.35 -9.99
CA VAL A 192 -7.43 12.80 -11.24
C VAL A 192 -6.34 11.82 -11.70
N PHE A 193 -5.57 11.25 -10.76
CA PHE A 193 -4.45 10.37 -11.06
C PHE A 193 -4.90 8.91 -11.26
N TRP A 194 -6.02 8.51 -10.66
CA TRP A 194 -6.66 7.19 -10.79
C TRP A 194 -8.13 7.29 -11.25
N PRO A 195 -8.38 7.70 -12.50
CA PRO A 195 -9.74 7.80 -13.03
C PRO A 195 -10.45 6.44 -13.13
N ASP A 196 -9.70 5.34 -13.16
CA ASP A 196 -10.20 3.98 -13.38
C ASP A 196 -10.45 3.19 -12.07
N GLN A 197 -10.01 3.69 -10.91
CA GLN A 197 -10.28 3.05 -9.61
C GLN A 197 -11.50 3.67 -8.95
N GLN A 198 -12.62 2.94 -8.98
CA GLN A 198 -13.77 3.25 -8.14
C GLN A 198 -13.44 3.01 -6.66
N LEU A 199 -13.61 4.06 -5.85
CA LEU A 199 -13.59 4.07 -4.38
C LEU A 199 -12.21 4.18 -3.72
N TRP A 200 -11.70 5.42 -3.61
CA TRP A 200 -10.77 5.77 -2.54
C TRP A 200 -11.54 6.04 -1.25
N HIS A 201 -11.40 5.15 -0.27
CA HIS A 201 -11.79 5.41 1.11
C HIS A 201 -10.54 5.85 1.86
N GLY A 202 -10.23 7.14 1.80
CA GLY A 202 -9.10 7.71 2.53
C GLY A 202 -9.07 7.26 3.99
N ALA A 203 -7.87 7.05 4.52
CA ALA A 203 -7.64 6.58 5.89
C ALA A 203 -8.23 7.55 6.93
N GLY A 204 -9.52 7.42 7.23
CA GLY A 204 -10.24 8.18 8.25
C GLY A 204 -11.36 9.11 7.77
N SER A 205 -11.79 9.07 6.50
CA SER A 205 -12.92 9.90 6.05
C SER A 205 -14.27 9.23 6.37
N ARG A 206 -15.09 9.88 7.23
CA ARG A 206 -16.50 9.52 7.51
C ARG A 206 -17.49 10.10 6.47
N ARG A 207 -17.02 10.74 5.39
CA ARG A 207 -17.93 11.32 4.37
C ARG A 207 -18.46 10.24 3.45
N GLN A 208 -19.77 10.25 3.23
CA GLN A 208 -20.47 9.34 2.33
C GLN A 208 -20.10 9.59 0.86
N PRO A 209 -20.19 8.57 -0.01
CA PRO A 209 -19.96 8.67 -1.47
C PRO A 209 -20.83 9.71 -2.20
N SER A 210 -21.89 10.23 -1.57
CA SER A 210 -22.83 11.20 -2.14
C SER A 210 -22.23 12.60 -2.32
N ASP A 211 -21.32 13.03 -1.45
CA ASP A 211 -20.60 14.31 -1.59
C ASP A 211 -19.53 14.26 -2.71
N TYR A 212 -19.00 13.06 -2.99
CA TYR A 212 -18.00 12.83 -4.05
C TYR A 212 -18.58 13.02 -5.46
N ARG A 213 -19.89 12.80 -5.66
CA ARG A 213 -20.55 13.11 -6.95
C ARG A 213 -20.44 14.60 -7.33
N ARG A 214 -20.24 15.50 -6.35
CA ARG A 214 -20.01 16.92 -6.58
C ARG A 214 -18.66 17.21 -7.26
N TRP A 215 -17.67 16.33 -7.09
CA TRP A 215 -16.34 16.42 -7.71
C TRP A 215 -16.24 15.67 -9.03
N VAL A 216 -16.92 14.53 -9.18
CA VAL A 216 -17.02 13.81 -10.48
C VAL A 216 -17.70 14.67 -11.57
N CYS A 217 -18.57 15.60 -11.18
CA CYS A 217 -19.15 16.61 -12.09
C CYS A 217 -18.23 17.82 -12.36
N ARG A 218 -17.09 17.89 -11.66
CA ARG A 218 -15.95 18.77 -11.90
C ARG A 218 -14.76 17.95 -12.37
N ARG A 219 -14.92 17.18 -13.44
CA ARG A 219 -13.76 17.04 -14.32
C ARG A 219 -13.45 18.45 -14.80
N SER A 220 -12.51 19.05 -14.09
CA SER A 220 -11.98 20.38 -14.28
C SER A 220 -11.65 20.61 -15.74
N ARG A 221 -11.54 21.87 -16.13
CA ARG A 221 -11.15 22.25 -17.50
C ARG A 221 -9.67 21.97 -17.78
N PHE A 222 -9.21 20.78 -17.39
CA PHE A 222 -7.89 20.26 -17.68
C PHE A 222 -7.93 18.76 -17.96
N GLN A 223 -6.89 18.26 -18.63
CA GLN A 223 -6.69 16.85 -18.91
C GLN A 223 -5.23 16.48 -18.59
N LEU A 224 -5.04 15.40 -17.83
CA LEU A 224 -3.72 14.82 -17.66
C LEU A 224 -3.35 13.95 -18.87
N ARG A 225 -2.09 14.06 -19.30
CA ARG A 225 -1.49 13.13 -20.26
C ARG A 225 -1.36 11.75 -19.61
N PRO A 226 -1.89 10.68 -20.22
CA PRO A 226 -1.85 9.35 -19.62
C PRO A 226 -0.43 8.84 -19.41
N GLU A 227 0.51 9.20 -20.30
CA GLU A 227 1.91 8.80 -20.23
C GLU A 227 2.63 9.36 -19.00
N PHE A 228 2.20 10.54 -18.52
CA PHE A 228 2.75 11.14 -17.30
C PHE A 228 2.41 10.34 -16.05
N LEU A 229 1.25 9.67 -16.02
CA LEU A 229 0.81 8.87 -14.87
C LEU A 229 1.41 7.46 -14.85
N GLN A 230 2.05 7.05 -15.94
CA GLN A 230 2.56 5.69 -16.10
C GLN A 230 3.54 5.26 -14.99
N PRO A 231 4.57 6.06 -14.61
CA PRO A 231 5.51 5.64 -13.56
C PRO A 231 4.84 5.39 -12.22
N LEU A 232 3.80 6.17 -11.92
CA LEU A 232 3.03 6.03 -10.70
C LEU A 232 2.11 4.81 -10.71
N ARG A 233 1.50 4.50 -11.86
CA ARG A 233 0.69 3.29 -12.05
C ARG A 233 1.54 2.03 -11.93
N GLU A 234 2.71 2.01 -12.56
CA GLU A 234 3.69 0.92 -12.46
C GLU A 234 4.14 0.72 -11.00
N PHE A 235 4.40 1.82 -10.29
CA PHE A 235 4.74 1.76 -8.87
C PHE A 235 3.64 1.14 -8.03
N ALA A 236 2.39 1.59 -8.21
CA ALA A 236 1.25 1.07 -7.48
C ALA A 236 0.95 -0.42 -7.77
N ALA A 237 1.25 -0.88 -8.99
CA ALA A 237 1.14 -2.28 -9.40
C ALA A 237 2.22 -3.16 -8.75
N ALA A 238 3.42 -2.61 -8.50
CA ALA A 238 4.51 -3.33 -7.84
C ALA A 238 4.31 -3.50 -6.32
N LEU A 239 3.38 -2.76 -5.71
CA LEU A 239 3.08 -2.86 -4.28
C LEU A 239 2.26 -4.11 -3.93
N THR A 240 2.72 -4.88 -2.95
CA THR A 240 1.97 -6.06 -2.46
C THR A 240 0.75 -5.67 -1.62
N SER A 241 -0.24 -6.55 -1.52
CA SER A 241 -1.41 -6.37 -0.63
C SER A 241 -1.01 -6.15 0.83
N GLU A 242 0.11 -6.74 1.27
CA GLU A 242 0.66 -6.56 2.61
C GLU A 242 1.27 -5.16 2.79
N ASP A 243 1.95 -4.63 1.77
CA ASP A 243 2.55 -3.29 1.81
C ASP A 243 1.48 -2.19 1.92
N LYS A 244 0.31 -2.39 1.30
CA LYS A 244 -0.83 -1.45 1.36
C LYS A 244 -1.57 -1.45 2.71
N ARG A 245 -1.51 -2.53 3.49
CA ARG A 245 -2.29 -2.67 4.74
C ARG A 245 -1.59 -2.15 6.00
N ARG A 246 -0.26 -1.94 5.95
CA ARG A 246 0.54 -1.57 7.12
C ARG A 246 1.29 -0.26 6.92
N ALA A 247 1.75 0.31 8.03
CA ALA A 247 2.75 1.37 7.96
C ALA A 247 4.09 0.80 7.46
N LEU A 248 4.65 1.39 6.40
CA LEU A 248 5.94 1.00 5.84
C LEU A 248 7.07 1.54 6.71
N SER A 249 8.07 0.71 7.00
CA SER A 249 9.30 1.22 7.61
C SER A 249 10.08 2.07 6.60
N PRO A 250 10.95 2.99 7.04
CA PRO A 250 11.83 3.72 6.13
C PRO A 250 12.72 2.80 5.27
N LEU A 251 13.09 1.62 5.80
CA LEU A 251 13.86 0.61 5.09
C LEU A 251 13.04 -0.12 4.03
N ASP A 252 11.78 -0.46 4.34
CA ASP A 252 10.86 -1.04 3.34
C ASP A 252 10.61 -0.05 2.21
N TRP A 253 10.40 1.23 2.56
CA TRP A 253 10.19 2.29 1.60
C TRP A 253 11.40 2.48 0.68
N GLU A 254 12.60 2.60 1.24
CA GLU A 254 13.85 2.67 0.48
C GLU A 254 14.05 1.45 -0.43
N ARG A 255 13.76 0.24 0.08
CA ARG A 255 13.85 -1.00 -0.71
C ARG A 255 12.88 -1.00 -1.90
N ILE A 256 11.62 -0.59 -1.69
CA ILE A 256 10.61 -0.56 -2.75
C ILE A 256 10.99 0.49 -3.81
N LEU A 257 11.38 1.69 -3.38
CA LEU A 257 11.82 2.76 -4.29
C LEU A 257 13.00 2.31 -5.16
N ARG A 258 14.02 1.70 -4.55
CA ARG A 258 15.18 1.19 -5.30
C ARG A 258 14.82 0.05 -6.25
N LYS A 259 13.85 -0.79 -5.90
CA LYS A 259 13.43 -1.92 -6.73
C LYS A 259 12.63 -1.46 -7.95
N VAL A 260 11.74 -0.49 -7.78
CA VAL A 260 10.72 -0.16 -8.79
C VAL A 260 11.10 1.06 -9.63
N TRP A 261 11.71 2.07 -8.99
CA TRP A 261 12.07 3.33 -9.64
C TRP A 261 13.57 3.58 -9.69
N GLU A 262 14.38 2.69 -9.09
CA GLU A 262 15.83 2.84 -8.98
C GLU A 262 16.27 4.15 -8.31
N VAL A 263 15.38 4.75 -7.50
CA VAL A 263 15.63 5.99 -6.75
C VAL A 263 15.77 5.71 -5.26
N ARG A 264 16.40 6.67 -4.57
CA ARG A 264 16.55 6.72 -3.12
C ARG A 264 15.57 7.75 -2.52
N PRO A 265 15.15 7.60 -1.25
CA PRO A 265 14.18 8.50 -0.62
C PRO A 265 14.50 10.00 -0.72
N TYR A 266 15.78 10.39 -0.65
CA TYR A 266 16.16 11.81 -0.74
C TYR A 266 15.90 12.41 -2.14
N GLN A 267 15.85 11.59 -3.18
CA GLN A 267 15.57 12.04 -4.57
C GLN A 267 14.08 12.31 -4.81
N LEU A 268 13.21 11.93 -3.87
CA LEU A 268 11.79 12.29 -3.95
C LEU A 268 11.56 13.73 -3.47
N GLU A 269 12.55 14.36 -2.82
CA GLU A 269 12.51 15.75 -2.37
C GLU A 269 11.17 16.14 -1.72
N ALA A 270 10.44 17.08 -2.33
CA ALA A 270 9.13 17.56 -1.91
C ALA A 270 8.00 16.56 -2.22
N ALA A 271 8.15 15.66 -3.19
CA ALA A 271 7.09 14.78 -3.66
C ALA A 271 6.80 13.58 -2.75
N GLU A 272 7.69 13.24 -1.80
CA GLU A 272 7.58 12.01 -1.00
C GLU A 272 6.24 11.89 -0.29
N ASN A 273 5.82 12.93 0.45
CA ASN A 273 4.58 12.85 1.21
C ASN A 273 3.36 12.78 0.29
N LEU A 274 3.35 13.52 -0.83
CA LEU A 274 2.28 13.45 -1.81
C LEU A 274 2.15 12.03 -2.40
N ILE A 275 3.26 11.41 -2.80
CA ILE A 275 3.28 10.05 -3.36
C ILE A 275 2.74 9.03 -2.36
N LEU A 276 3.18 9.12 -1.10
CA LEU A 276 2.66 8.26 -0.04
C LEU A 276 1.15 8.41 0.11
N ASN A 277 0.64 9.65 0.13
CA ASN A 277 -0.80 9.91 0.25
C ASN A 277 -1.59 9.41 -0.96
N LEU A 278 -1.10 9.64 -2.18
CA LEU A 278 -1.72 9.15 -3.43
C LEU A 278 -1.79 7.62 -3.46
N LEU A 279 -0.77 6.94 -2.95
CA LEU A 279 -0.73 5.47 -2.87
C LEU A 279 -1.46 4.91 -1.64
N GLY A 280 -2.00 5.77 -0.77
CA GLY A 280 -2.62 5.36 0.50
C GLY A 280 -1.64 4.75 1.51
N LEU A 281 -0.34 5.02 1.35
CA LEU A 281 0.73 4.51 2.19
C LEU A 281 1.03 5.45 3.36
N ARG A 282 1.55 4.88 4.45
CA ARG A 282 2.00 5.66 5.62
C ARG A 282 3.37 5.17 6.04
N LEU A 283 4.30 6.09 6.28
CA LEU A 283 5.58 5.76 6.89
C LEU A 283 5.45 5.58 8.40
N ALA A 284 6.20 4.63 8.94
CA ALA A 284 6.41 4.49 10.37
C ALA A 284 7.06 5.78 10.91
N LYS A 285 6.66 6.22 12.10
CA LYS A 285 7.14 7.49 12.70
C LYS A 285 8.63 7.48 13.05
N ARG A 286 9.28 6.31 13.06
CA ARG A 286 10.69 6.15 13.44
C ARG A 286 11.62 6.49 12.28
N THR A 287 12.70 7.20 12.59
CA THR A 287 13.84 7.39 11.69
C THR A 287 14.58 6.08 11.46
N LYS A 288 15.35 5.98 10.37
CA LYS A 288 16.20 4.83 10.04
C LYS A 288 17.15 4.45 11.18
N THR A 289 17.77 5.44 11.83
CA THR A 289 18.67 5.23 12.99
C THR A 289 17.93 4.66 14.19
N MET A 290 16.73 5.18 14.50
CA MET A 290 15.89 4.64 15.57
C MET A 290 15.40 3.22 15.25
N PHE A 291 15.14 2.91 13.99
CA PHE A 291 14.74 1.58 13.55
C PHE A 291 15.87 0.56 13.71
N LEU A 292 17.08 0.88 13.23
CA LEU A 292 18.27 0.05 13.41
C LEU A 292 18.64 -0.13 14.89
N GLY A 293 18.54 0.95 15.68
CA GLY A 293 18.74 0.90 17.12
C GLY A 293 17.74 -0.01 17.83
N ALA A 294 16.46 0.03 17.42
CA ALA A 294 15.44 -0.88 17.93
C ALA A 294 15.71 -2.34 17.52
N GLN A 295 16.08 -2.62 16.27
CA GLN A 295 16.46 -3.97 15.82
C GLN A 295 17.60 -4.54 16.64
N LYS A 296 18.68 -3.77 16.85
CA LYS A 296 19.83 -4.20 17.65
C LYS A 296 19.43 -4.54 19.10
N LYS A 297 18.52 -3.78 19.69
CA LYS A 297 18.00 -4.04 21.04
C LYS A 297 17.09 -5.26 21.09
N ILE A 298 16.21 -5.43 20.09
CA ILE A 298 15.36 -6.62 19.96
C ILE A 298 16.23 -7.87 19.80
N ASN A 299 17.25 -7.83 18.95
CA ASN A 299 18.20 -8.92 18.80
C ASN A 299 18.88 -9.29 20.11
N ARG A 300 19.41 -8.32 20.85
CA ARG A 300 20.03 -8.59 22.16
C ARG A 300 19.04 -9.20 23.15
N LEU A 301 17.82 -8.67 23.20
CA LEU A 301 16.75 -9.16 24.07
C LEU A 301 16.41 -10.63 23.75
N LEU A 302 16.18 -10.95 22.48
CA LEU A 302 15.78 -12.29 22.04
C LEU A 302 16.96 -13.28 22.05
N ALA A 303 18.19 -12.84 21.79
CA ALA A 303 19.37 -13.70 21.76
C ALA A 303 19.94 -14.04 23.15
N HIS A 304 19.59 -13.26 24.18
CA HIS A 304 20.11 -13.43 25.54
C HIS A 304 19.02 -13.72 26.57
N ASP A 305 17.97 -12.90 26.63
CA ASP A 305 16.96 -12.99 27.69
C ASP A 305 15.83 -13.97 27.33
N TYR A 306 15.49 -14.10 26.03
CA TYR A 306 14.35 -14.89 25.55
C TYR A 306 14.67 -15.75 24.32
N PRO A 307 15.56 -16.76 24.43
CA PRO A 307 16.01 -17.57 23.29
C PRO A 307 14.90 -18.36 22.59
N GLU A 308 13.86 -18.77 23.32
CA GLU A 308 12.67 -19.45 22.78
C GLU A 308 11.69 -18.49 22.07
N GLY A 309 11.91 -17.18 22.22
CA GLY A 309 11.14 -16.14 21.58
C GLY A 309 9.90 -15.69 22.34
N LEU A 310 9.36 -14.58 21.87
CA LEU A 310 8.23 -13.88 22.46
C LEU A 310 7.11 -13.74 21.44
N SER A 311 5.86 -13.85 21.88
CA SER A 311 4.73 -13.42 21.06
C SER A 311 4.80 -11.92 20.77
N ARG A 312 4.06 -11.46 19.76
CA ARG A 312 4.00 -10.03 19.39
C ARG A 312 3.61 -9.13 20.57
N ARG A 313 2.64 -9.57 21.37
CA ARG A 313 2.13 -8.81 22.52
C ARG A 313 3.17 -8.75 23.63
N GLU A 314 3.79 -9.87 23.98
CA GLU A 314 4.83 -9.92 25.01
C GLU A 314 6.04 -9.07 24.62
N LEU A 315 6.50 -9.19 23.37
CA LEU A 315 7.61 -8.39 22.86
C LEU A 315 7.32 -6.90 22.93
N ALA A 316 6.12 -6.46 22.53
CA ALA A 316 5.72 -5.06 22.63
C ALA A 316 5.68 -4.56 24.08
N THR A 317 5.13 -5.34 25.00
CA THR A 317 5.05 -4.99 26.43
C THR A 317 6.45 -4.85 27.02
N ILE A 318 7.34 -5.81 26.77
CA ILE A 318 8.71 -5.79 27.28
C ILE A 318 9.49 -4.61 26.68
N LEU A 319 9.38 -4.36 25.36
CA LEU A 319 10.02 -3.23 24.72
C LEU A 319 9.49 -1.90 25.24
N ARG A 320 8.18 -1.79 25.49
CA ARG A 320 7.58 -0.59 26.06
C ARG A 320 8.08 -0.32 27.48
N LYS A 321 8.27 -1.38 28.28
CA LYS A 321 8.90 -1.27 29.61
C LYS A 321 10.38 -0.85 29.52
N LYS A 322 11.15 -1.40 28.58
CA LYS A 322 12.60 -1.12 28.44
C LYS A 322 12.93 0.18 27.69
N LEU A 323 12.09 0.63 26.76
CA LEU A 323 12.36 1.76 25.86
C LEU A 323 11.37 2.93 26.00
N GLY A 324 10.31 2.77 26.80
CA GLY A 324 9.30 3.80 27.02
C GLY A 324 8.70 4.33 25.71
N PRO A 325 8.65 5.66 25.50
CA PRO A 325 8.11 6.26 24.28
C PRO A 325 8.93 5.93 23.03
N MET A 326 10.19 5.51 23.19
CA MET A 326 11.07 5.05 22.12
C MET A 326 10.87 3.56 21.79
N ALA A 327 9.85 2.89 22.34
CA ALA A 327 9.53 1.50 21.98
C ALA A 327 8.77 1.38 20.65
N PRO A 328 9.15 0.44 19.76
CA PRO A 328 8.40 0.18 18.54
C PRO A 328 6.93 -0.08 18.80
N THR A 329 6.07 0.48 17.96
CA THR A 329 4.63 0.23 18.04
C THR A 329 4.32 -1.21 17.65
N MET A 330 3.18 -1.73 18.11
CA MET A 330 2.70 -3.06 17.71
C MET A 330 2.68 -3.23 16.19
N ALA A 331 2.32 -2.18 15.43
CA ALA A 331 2.28 -2.18 13.96
C ALA A 331 3.69 -2.26 13.33
N GLU A 332 4.71 -1.71 13.99
CA GLU A 332 6.11 -1.68 13.49
C GLU A 332 6.85 -3.01 13.71
N LEU A 333 6.48 -3.79 14.74
CA LEU A 333 7.20 -5.02 15.12
C LEU A 333 7.34 -6.06 14.00
N PRO A 334 6.31 -6.40 13.21
CA PRO A 334 6.47 -7.36 12.12
C PRO A 334 7.51 -6.92 11.09
N ALA A 335 7.56 -5.61 10.77
CA ALA A 335 8.53 -5.07 9.83
C ALA A 335 9.96 -5.14 10.40
N LEU A 336 10.14 -4.76 11.68
CA LEU A 336 11.44 -4.83 12.36
C LEU A 336 12.06 -6.22 12.34
N VAL A 337 11.24 -7.24 12.61
CA VAL A 337 11.69 -8.64 12.66
C VAL A 337 11.98 -9.15 11.26
N ARG A 338 11.07 -8.93 10.29
CA ARG A 338 11.26 -9.43 8.92
C ARG A 338 12.50 -8.86 8.24
N LEU A 339 12.83 -7.59 8.51
CA LEU A 339 13.97 -6.91 7.89
C LEU A 339 15.31 -7.30 8.52
N ASP A 340 15.31 -7.95 9.67
CA ASP A 340 16.53 -8.38 10.33
C ASP A 340 16.83 -9.85 10.01
N PRO A 341 17.92 -10.15 9.27
CA PRO A 341 18.25 -11.54 8.94
C PRO A 341 18.54 -12.39 10.18
N ALA A 342 18.89 -11.79 11.32
CA ALA A 342 19.13 -12.49 12.58
C ALA A 342 17.85 -12.89 13.31
N LEU A 343 16.68 -12.39 12.90
CA LEU A 343 15.40 -12.68 13.53
C LEU A 343 14.55 -13.60 12.64
N GLU A 344 13.71 -14.39 13.29
CA GLU A 344 12.72 -15.23 12.62
C GLU A 344 11.39 -15.26 13.39
N LEU A 345 10.30 -15.48 12.66
CA LEU A 345 9.00 -15.82 13.22
C LEU A 345 8.85 -17.33 13.15
N PHE A 346 8.73 -17.98 14.31
CA PHE A 346 8.57 -19.43 14.43
C PHE A 346 7.38 -19.75 15.32
N HIS A 347 6.40 -20.48 14.78
CA HIS A 347 5.12 -20.80 15.45
C HIS A 347 4.49 -19.60 16.19
N GLY A 348 4.43 -18.43 15.53
CA GLY A 348 3.83 -17.22 16.09
C GLY A 348 4.68 -16.48 17.14
N ARG A 349 5.90 -16.94 17.42
CA ARG A 349 6.86 -16.28 18.32
C ARG A 349 8.03 -15.68 17.55
N TYR A 350 8.39 -14.45 17.89
CA TYR A 350 9.58 -13.78 17.39
C TYR A 350 10.79 -14.22 18.20
N ARG A 351 11.80 -14.77 17.54
CA ARG A 351 13.05 -15.21 18.17
C ARG A 351 14.26 -14.88 17.30
N SER A 352 15.44 -14.82 17.89
CA SER A 352 16.70 -14.78 17.13
C SER A 352 16.96 -16.14 16.48
N ARG A 353 17.65 -16.19 15.35
CA ARG A 353 18.12 -17.44 14.73
C ARG A 353 19.18 -18.11 15.59
N ALA A 354 19.30 -19.43 15.49
CA ALA A 354 20.20 -20.24 16.30
C ALA A 354 21.66 -19.73 16.26
N GLY A 355 22.17 -19.39 15.07
CA GLY A 355 23.53 -18.85 14.90
C GLY A 355 23.85 -17.58 15.69
N VAL A 356 22.84 -16.77 16.00
CA VAL A 356 23.00 -15.45 16.64
C VAL A 356 22.71 -15.50 18.14
N LEU A 357 22.27 -16.65 18.67
CA LEU A 357 22.08 -16.83 20.10
C LEU A 357 23.39 -16.60 20.84
N SER A 358 23.33 -15.92 21.98
CA SER A 358 24.52 -15.52 22.74
C SER A 358 25.22 -16.73 23.38
N ARG A 359 24.46 -17.62 24.02
CA ARG A 359 24.99 -18.76 24.77
C ARG A 359 25.08 -20.01 23.90
N THR A 360 26.21 -20.71 24.00
CA THR A 360 26.45 -21.98 23.31
C THR A 360 25.43 -23.05 23.70
N ALA A 361 25.03 -23.09 24.97
CA ALA A 361 24.01 -24.01 25.47
C ALA A 361 22.65 -23.81 24.76
N ASP A 362 22.19 -22.57 24.60
CA ASP A 362 20.92 -22.29 23.92
C ASP A 362 20.95 -22.71 22.44
N ARG A 363 22.12 -22.66 21.80
CA ARG A 363 22.33 -23.20 20.45
C ARG A 363 22.20 -24.71 20.42
N PHE A 364 22.83 -25.42 21.37
CA PHE A 364 22.71 -26.88 21.46
C PHE A 364 21.30 -27.34 21.75
N GLU A 365 20.58 -26.67 22.65
CA GLU A 365 19.16 -26.94 22.89
C GLU A 365 18.36 -26.84 21.59
N ARG A 366 18.59 -25.80 20.79
CA ARG A 366 17.88 -25.59 19.53
C ARG A 366 18.17 -26.65 18.48
N ILE A 367 19.42 -27.06 18.37
CA ILE A 367 19.83 -28.14 17.45
C ILE A 367 19.18 -29.47 17.89
N LEU A 368 19.23 -29.80 19.19
CA LEU A 368 18.63 -31.02 19.73
C LEU A 368 17.10 -31.03 19.56
N ARG A 369 16.41 -29.94 19.90
CA ARG A 369 14.96 -29.81 19.72
C ARG A 369 14.55 -29.96 18.25
N ARG A 370 15.31 -29.39 17.32
CA ARG A 370 15.03 -29.55 15.88
C ARG A 370 15.29 -30.98 15.40
N ALA A 371 16.34 -31.63 15.90
CA ALA A 371 16.65 -33.01 15.56
C ALA A 371 15.62 -34.00 16.13
N GLY A 372 14.98 -33.65 17.26
CA GLY A 372 13.96 -34.47 17.92
C GLY A 372 14.49 -35.78 18.51
N LYS A 373 15.82 -35.97 18.54
CA LYS A 373 16.49 -37.19 19.01
C LYS A 373 17.86 -36.88 19.59
N PRO A 374 18.43 -37.79 20.40
CA PRO A 374 19.79 -37.62 20.94
C PRO A 374 20.83 -37.47 19.82
N MET A 375 21.83 -36.62 20.05
CA MET A 375 22.91 -36.37 19.08
C MET A 375 24.28 -36.51 19.73
N HIS A 376 25.24 -37.01 18.96
CA HIS A 376 26.63 -37.11 19.39
C HIS A 376 27.25 -35.72 19.49
N PHE A 377 28.07 -35.47 20.51
CA PHE A 377 28.67 -34.14 20.75
C PHE A 377 29.46 -33.59 19.55
N ARG A 378 30.16 -34.46 18.80
CA ARG A 378 30.84 -34.07 17.54
C ARG A 378 29.87 -33.47 16.53
N LYS A 379 28.76 -34.18 16.31
CA LYS A 379 27.70 -33.75 15.37
C LYS A 379 27.05 -32.45 15.84
N LEU A 380 26.87 -32.27 17.15
CA LEU A 380 26.40 -31.01 17.73
C LEU A 380 27.38 -29.85 17.47
N ALA A 381 28.68 -30.06 17.67
CA ALA A 381 29.71 -29.05 17.42
C ALA A 381 29.79 -28.68 15.92
N THR A 382 29.75 -29.67 15.03
CA THR A 382 29.70 -29.45 13.57
C THR A 382 28.44 -28.68 13.16
N SER A 383 27.26 -29.12 13.61
CA SER A 383 25.99 -28.43 13.30
C SER A 383 25.97 -27.00 13.80
N GLN A 384 26.52 -26.74 14.99
CA GLN A 384 26.60 -25.39 15.52
C GLN A 384 27.55 -24.49 14.70
N THR A 385 28.64 -25.06 14.18
CA THR A 385 29.60 -24.35 13.32
C THR A 385 28.97 -24.00 11.97
N LEU A 386 28.21 -24.93 11.38
CA LEU A 386 27.45 -24.70 10.15
C LEU A 386 26.38 -23.61 10.29
N GLU A 387 25.82 -23.44 11.49
CA GLU A 387 24.86 -22.37 11.79
C GLU A 387 25.53 -21.03 12.16
N GLY A 388 26.86 -20.92 12.06
CA GLY A 388 27.60 -19.67 12.30
C GLY A 388 28.12 -19.48 13.72
N GLY A 389 27.98 -20.48 14.59
CA GLY A 389 28.62 -20.51 15.90
C GLY A 389 30.11 -20.87 15.82
N ARG A 390 30.87 -20.59 16.89
CA ARG A 390 32.26 -21.05 17.04
C ARG A 390 32.38 -21.92 18.28
N THR A 391 32.49 -23.23 18.12
CA THR A 391 32.71 -24.19 19.23
C THR A 391 33.54 -25.37 18.73
N THR A 392 34.59 -25.73 19.47
CA THR A 392 35.36 -26.97 19.25
C THR A 392 34.69 -28.16 19.96
N GLU A 393 35.00 -29.39 19.56
CA GLU A 393 34.39 -30.60 20.16
C GLU A 393 34.57 -30.68 21.69
N LEU A 394 35.79 -30.41 22.17
CA LEU A 394 36.12 -30.38 23.60
C LEU A 394 35.32 -29.30 24.36
N ALA A 395 35.19 -28.11 23.77
CA ALA A 395 34.40 -27.04 24.36
C ALA A 395 32.90 -27.36 24.35
N ALA A 396 32.39 -28.11 23.37
CA ALA A 396 31.00 -28.55 23.31
C ALA A 396 30.66 -29.44 24.52
N VAL A 397 31.47 -30.46 24.80
CA VAL A 397 31.27 -31.37 25.93
C VAL A 397 31.29 -30.61 27.25
N GLY A 398 32.27 -29.74 27.47
CA GLY A 398 32.35 -28.95 28.70
C GLY A 398 31.16 -28.01 28.91
N LYS A 399 30.57 -27.47 27.82
CA LYS A 399 29.37 -26.61 27.90
C LYS A 399 28.09 -27.41 28.14
N LEU A 400 27.96 -28.60 27.55
CA LEU A 400 26.83 -29.50 27.77
C LEU A 400 26.77 -29.98 29.22
N TYR A 401 27.91 -30.33 29.80
CA TYR A 401 27.97 -30.82 31.18
C TYR A 401 27.60 -29.75 32.22
N ARG A 402 27.96 -28.48 31.97
CA ARG A 402 27.70 -27.37 32.89
C ARG A 402 26.25 -26.89 32.90
N ASP A 403 25.45 -27.27 31.92
CA ASP A 403 24.07 -26.80 31.78
C ASP A 403 23.09 -27.94 32.10
N PRO A 404 22.22 -27.77 33.14
CA PRO A 404 21.37 -28.85 33.65
C PRO A 404 20.27 -29.30 32.68
N ARG A 405 20.07 -28.59 31.56
CA ARG A 405 19.10 -28.95 30.52
C ARG A 405 19.54 -30.16 29.72
N PHE A 406 20.84 -30.49 29.68
CA PHE A 406 21.37 -31.61 28.92
C PHE A 406 21.72 -32.77 29.81
N VAL A 407 21.51 -33.98 29.30
CA VAL A 407 21.91 -35.22 29.95
C VAL A 407 22.72 -36.08 28.98
N PRO A 408 23.86 -36.65 29.41
CA PRO A 408 24.57 -37.64 28.62
C PRO A 408 23.83 -38.98 28.67
N ILE A 409 23.82 -39.71 27.56
CA ILE A 409 23.28 -41.07 27.50
C ILE A 409 24.43 -42.06 27.64
N ALA A 410 24.60 -42.60 28.84
CA ALA A 410 25.68 -43.52 29.18
C ALA A 410 27.08 -43.02 28.71
N LYS A 411 28.01 -43.93 28.40
CA LYS A 411 29.36 -43.61 27.91
C LYS A 411 29.44 -43.50 26.37
N THR A 412 28.32 -43.22 25.69
CA THR A 412 28.24 -43.28 24.22
C THR A 412 28.63 -41.98 23.51
N GLY A 413 28.79 -40.87 24.27
CA GLY A 413 28.98 -39.54 23.69
C GLY A 413 27.70 -38.92 23.11
N LEU A 414 26.55 -39.58 23.24
CA LEU A 414 25.24 -39.03 22.90
C LEU A 414 24.72 -38.12 24.01
N TRP A 415 24.11 -37.00 23.60
CA TRP A 415 23.50 -36.03 24.48
C TRP A 415 22.04 -35.81 24.11
N ALA A 416 21.22 -35.62 25.13
CA ALA A 416 19.78 -35.40 25.00
C ALA A 416 19.29 -34.26 25.90
N MET A 417 18.09 -33.79 25.63
CA MET A 417 17.39 -32.88 26.54
C MET A 417 16.86 -33.65 27.75
N LYS A 418 17.08 -33.14 28.96
CA LYS A 418 16.53 -33.71 30.20
C LYS A 418 15.00 -33.83 30.15
N ALA A 419 14.34 -32.87 29.49
CA ALA A 419 12.89 -32.85 29.32
C ALA A 419 12.34 -34.02 28.48
N TRP A 420 13.18 -34.76 27.75
CA TRP A 420 12.75 -35.94 27.01
C TRP A 420 12.59 -37.19 27.90
N ASN A 421 12.96 -37.09 29.18
CA ASN A 421 12.79 -38.15 30.17
C ASN A 421 13.31 -39.53 29.69
N LEU A 422 14.48 -39.51 29.06
CA LEU A 422 15.15 -40.72 28.57
C LEU A 422 15.87 -41.42 29.71
N ASP A 423 15.97 -42.73 29.62
CA ASP A 423 16.71 -43.54 30.59
C ASP A 423 18.22 -43.32 30.40
N THR A 424 18.87 -42.70 31.38
CA THR A 424 20.28 -42.27 31.31
C THR A 424 21.24 -43.23 32.01
N GLY A 425 20.73 -44.31 32.60
CA GLY A 425 21.53 -45.33 33.26
C GLY A 425 22.56 -45.98 32.32
N SER A 426 23.60 -46.58 32.90
CA SER A 426 24.48 -47.44 32.11
C SER A 426 23.67 -48.57 31.45
N ILE A 427 24.13 -49.10 30.31
CA ILE A 427 23.45 -50.24 29.64
C ILE A 427 23.21 -51.38 30.63
N THR A 428 24.16 -51.59 31.54
CA THR A 428 24.08 -52.56 32.64
C THR A 428 23.02 -52.21 33.71
N GLU A 429 22.85 -50.94 34.07
CA GLU A 429 21.82 -50.49 35.01
C GLU A 429 20.42 -50.56 34.40
N ILE A 430 20.26 -50.11 33.14
CA ILE A 430 19.00 -50.18 32.40
C ILE A 430 18.62 -51.65 32.20
N ALA A 431 19.57 -52.51 31.84
CA ALA A 431 19.33 -53.95 31.74
C ALA A 431 18.93 -54.53 33.12
N ALA A 432 19.65 -54.21 34.19
CA ALA A 432 19.33 -54.70 35.53
C ALA A 432 17.97 -54.19 36.05
N GLU A 433 17.55 -52.99 35.69
CA GLU A 433 16.24 -52.44 36.03
C GLU A 433 15.12 -53.06 35.19
N PHE A 434 15.34 -53.25 33.89
CA PHE A 434 14.43 -53.97 33.00
C PHE A 434 14.21 -55.42 33.45
N TRP A 435 15.30 -56.11 33.82
CA TRP A 435 15.25 -57.47 34.39
C TRP A 435 14.49 -57.50 35.73
N ARG A 436 14.69 -56.52 36.62
CA ARG A 436 13.95 -56.41 37.89
C ARG A 436 12.45 -56.14 37.69
N LYS A 437 12.06 -55.21 36.81
CA LYS A 437 10.66 -54.88 36.53
C LYS A 437 9.90 -56.04 35.86
N ASN A 438 10.54 -56.78 34.96
CA ASN A 438 9.90 -57.86 34.22
C ASN A 438 9.93 -59.24 34.91
N HIS A 439 10.66 -59.39 36.02
CA HIS A 439 10.65 -60.64 36.79
C HIS A 439 9.60 -60.69 37.90
N TRP A 440 9.00 -59.56 38.27
CA TRP A 440 7.89 -59.56 39.25
C TRP A 440 6.55 -59.97 38.63
N THR A 441 6.34 -59.75 37.33
CA THR A 441 5.06 -60.04 36.64
C THR A 441 4.81 -61.53 36.36
N ARG A 442 5.76 -62.43 36.66
CA ARG A 442 5.62 -63.88 36.45
C ARG A 442 5.29 -64.71 37.71
N LYS A 443 5.12 -64.08 38.88
CA LYS A 443 4.91 -64.81 40.16
C LYS A 443 3.54 -64.62 40.83
N SER A 444 2.49 -64.32 40.08
CA SER A 444 1.12 -64.30 40.63
C SER A 444 0.04 -64.68 39.61
N SER A 445 -0.05 -65.97 39.30
CA SER A 445 -1.34 -66.62 39.01
C SER A 445 -1.37 -67.94 39.79
N PRO A 446 -2.21 -68.08 40.83
CA PRO A 446 -2.46 -69.39 41.42
C PRO A 446 -3.30 -70.22 40.43
N ARG A 447 -2.90 -71.47 40.22
CA ARG A 447 -3.74 -72.47 39.55
C ARG A 447 -5.06 -72.62 40.33
N PRO A 448 -6.23 -72.69 39.68
CA PRO A 448 -7.43 -73.14 40.37
C PRO A 448 -7.32 -74.67 40.60
N LEU A 449 -7.63 -75.10 41.81
CA LEU A 449 -7.92 -76.50 42.14
C LEU A 449 -9.45 -76.69 42.01
N ALA A 450 -9.86 -77.39 40.96
CA ALA A 450 -10.97 -78.35 40.88
C ALA A 450 -11.12 -78.79 39.42
#